data_AF-A0A1I8ACE8-F1
#
_entry.id   AF-A0A1I8ACE8-F1
#
_cell.length_a   1.000
_cell.length_b   1.000
_cell.length_c   1.000
_cell.angle_alpha   90.00
_cell.angle_beta   90.00
_cell.angle_gamma   90.00
#
_symmetry.space_group_name_H-M   'P 1'
#
loop_
_entity.id
_entity.type
_entity.pdbx_description
1 polymer ?
#
loop_
_entity_poly.entity_id
_entity_poly.type
_entity_poly.pdbx_seq_one_letter_code
_entity_poly.pdbx_strand_id
1 'polypeptide(L)'
;MTDHALLLVNLGSPASTSVADVRRYLNQFLMDPYVIDLPWPVRRLLVSLILIKRPEQSAHAYASIWWEEGSPLVVLTRRLQQAMGAHWAHGPVEIAMRYGEPSLSTVLQRLAGQGVTKVTLAPLYPQFADSTVTTVIEQAKAVVAEHKLALQMPVLRPFYDQPLYIDALVASA
;
A
#
# COMPACT_ATOMS: atom_id res chain seq x y z
N MET A 1 12.55 -25.05 2.37
CA MET A 1 11.91 -23.87 2.97
C MET A 1 12.17 -22.71 2.04
N THR A 2 11.12 -22.04 1.59
CA THR A 2 11.22 -20.89 0.69
C THR A 2 11.67 -19.67 1.48
N ASP A 3 12.81 -19.09 1.12
CA ASP A 3 13.42 -17.91 1.73
C ASP A 3 12.95 -16.59 1.09
N HIS A 4 12.13 -16.69 0.03
CA HIS A 4 11.58 -15.57 -0.71
C HIS A 4 10.08 -15.35 -0.39
N ALA A 5 9.65 -14.09 -0.45
CA ALA A 5 8.24 -13.72 -0.42
C ALA A 5 7.94 -12.68 -1.51
N LEU A 6 6.69 -12.63 -1.97
CA LEU A 6 6.16 -11.55 -2.81
C LEU A 6 5.29 -10.65 -1.95
N LEU A 7 5.59 -9.36 -1.91
CA LEU A 7 4.83 -8.37 -1.15
C LEU A 7 4.17 -7.38 -2.12
N LEU A 8 2.87 -7.55 -2.33
CA LEU A 8 2.06 -6.65 -3.14
C LEU A 8 1.68 -5.43 -2.30
N VAL A 9 2.07 -4.23 -2.75
CA VAL A 9 1.84 -3.00 -1.99
C VAL A 9 0.92 -2.05 -2.74
N ASN A 10 -0.15 -1.63 -2.09
CA ASN A 10 -1.07 -0.63 -2.62
C ASN A 10 -1.19 0.57 -1.67
N LEU A 11 -1.91 1.60 -2.10
CA LEU A 11 -2.10 2.83 -1.33
C LEU A 11 -2.75 2.53 0.03
N GLY A 12 -3.76 1.67 -0.01
CA GLY A 12 -4.61 1.36 1.14
C GLY A 12 -5.91 2.15 1.15
N SER A 13 -6.67 1.93 2.21
CA SER A 13 -8.00 2.47 2.38
C SER A 13 -8.27 2.66 3.88
N PRO A 14 -9.18 3.56 4.28
CA PRO A 14 -9.66 3.58 5.65
C PRO A 14 -10.24 2.22 6.06
N ALA A 15 -10.17 1.92 7.36
CA ALA A 15 -10.63 0.66 7.92
C ALA A 15 -12.15 0.48 7.84
N SER A 16 -12.90 1.58 7.86
CA SER A 16 -14.34 1.62 7.66
C SER A 16 -14.77 2.95 7.04
N THR A 17 -16.06 3.08 6.77
CA THR A 17 -16.69 4.33 6.33
C THR A 17 -16.89 5.33 7.47
N SER A 18 -16.49 4.99 8.71
CA SER A 18 -16.60 5.90 9.85
C SER A 18 -15.71 7.13 9.66
N VAL A 19 -16.21 8.30 10.05
CA VAL A 19 -15.46 9.57 9.95
C VAL A 19 -14.14 9.50 10.71
N ALA A 20 -14.09 8.79 11.85
CA ALA A 20 -12.89 8.61 12.64
C ALA A 20 -11.80 7.82 11.88
N ASP A 21 -12.18 6.73 11.21
CA ASP A 21 -11.25 5.90 10.44
C ASP A 21 -10.75 6.63 9.20
N VAL A 22 -11.66 7.32 8.50
CA VAL A 22 -11.32 8.17 7.37
C VAL A 22 -10.39 9.30 7.79
N ARG A 23 -10.63 9.93 8.94
CA ARG A 23 -9.74 10.98 9.50
C ARG A 23 -8.36 10.43 9.79
N ARG A 24 -8.25 9.26 10.42
CA ARG A 24 -6.96 8.60 10.71
C ARG A 24 -6.19 8.29 9.44
N TYR A 25 -6.87 7.71 8.46
CA TYR A 25 -6.31 7.42 7.13
C TYR A 25 -5.83 8.69 6.42
N LEU A 26 -6.68 9.73 6.33
CA LEU A 26 -6.32 11.00 5.67
C LEU A 26 -5.17 11.70 6.40
N ASN A 27 -5.13 11.64 7.74
CA ASN A 27 -4.02 12.19 8.49
C ASN A 27 -2.70 11.48 8.14
N GLN A 28 -2.70 10.15 8.03
CA GLN A 28 -1.51 9.40 7.64
C GLN A 28 -1.08 9.73 6.21
N PHE A 29 -2.04 9.73 5.27
CA PHE A 29 -1.80 10.01 3.85
C PHE A 29 -1.26 11.42 3.61
N LEU A 30 -1.92 12.45 4.15
CA LEU A 30 -1.56 13.84 3.89
C LEU A 30 -0.32 14.31 4.69
N MET A 31 0.08 13.58 5.73
CA MET A 31 1.33 13.86 6.47
C MET A 31 2.57 13.28 5.80
N ASP A 32 2.42 12.55 4.70
CA ASP A 32 3.53 11.98 3.94
C ASP A 32 4.27 13.07 3.12
N PRO A 33 5.60 13.23 3.28
CA PRO A 33 6.38 14.18 2.49
C PRO A 33 6.38 13.92 0.98
N TYR A 34 6.18 12.67 0.55
CA TYR A 34 6.08 12.35 -0.88
C TYR A 34 4.72 12.69 -1.48
N VAL A 35 3.71 13.00 -0.64
CA VAL A 35 2.37 13.42 -1.08
C VAL A 35 2.22 14.93 -0.99
N ILE A 36 2.66 15.54 0.11
CA ILE A 36 2.70 16.99 0.30
C ILE A 36 4.14 17.41 0.63
N ASP A 37 4.81 17.94 -0.38
CA ASP A 37 6.18 18.45 -0.30
C ASP A 37 6.23 19.83 0.38
N LEU A 38 5.94 19.82 1.68
CA LEU A 38 6.05 20.97 2.57
C LEU A 38 6.84 20.58 3.82
N PRO A 39 7.60 21.51 4.43
CA PRO A 39 8.22 21.29 5.73
C PRO A 39 7.21 20.84 6.78
N TRP A 40 7.62 19.92 7.66
CA TRP A 40 6.73 19.25 8.60
C TRP A 40 5.80 20.20 9.39
N PRO A 41 6.27 21.34 9.96
CA PRO A 41 5.40 22.23 10.73
C PRO A 41 4.28 22.84 9.88
N VAL A 42 4.61 23.27 8.65
CA VAL A 42 3.66 23.87 7.70
C VAL A 42 2.68 22.81 7.23
N ARG A 43 3.16 21.62 6.89
CA ARG A 43 2.31 20.48 6.51
C ARG A 43 1.35 20.12 7.64
N ARG A 44 1.83 20.06 8.88
CA ARG A 44 0.98 19.70 10.02
C ARG A 44 -0.15 20.70 10.25
N LEU A 45 0.11 21.99 10.07
CA LEU A 45 -0.92 23.04 10.14
C LEU A 45 -1.94 22.84 9.01
N LEU A 46 -1.47 22.70 7.77
CA LEU A 46 -2.33 22.49 6.60
C LEU A 46 -3.23 21.26 6.77
N VAL A 47 -2.65 20.12 7.14
CA VAL A 47 -3.39 18.87 7.37
C VAL A 47 -4.42 19.05 8.49
N SER A 48 -4.07 19.73 9.58
CA SER A 48 -5.01 19.97 10.68
C SER A 48 -6.24 20.76 10.23
N LEU A 49 -6.07 21.74 9.33
CA LEU A 49 -7.18 22.50 8.73
C LEU A 49 -8.02 21.64 7.78
N ILE A 50 -7.38 20.81 6.95
CA ILE A 50 -8.06 19.90 6.03
C ILE A 50 -8.92 18.88 6.80
N LEU A 51 -8.41 18.35 7.90
CA LEU A 51 -9.08 17.31 8.70
C LEU A 51 -10.30 17.81 9.50
N ILE A 52 -10.65 19.11 9.44
CA ILE A 52 -11.84 19.65 10.09
C ILE A 52 -13.11 19.18 9.38
N LYS A 53 -13.16 19.28 8.05
CA LYS A 53 -14.38 19.00 7.25
C LYS A 53 -14.21 17.87 6.24
N ARG A 54 -13.00 17.67 5.71
CA ARG A 54 -12.75 16.68 4.65
C ARG A 54 -13.08 15.24 5.06
N PRO A 55 -12.85 14.78 6.31
CA PRO A 55 -13.19 13.42 6.70
C PRO A 55 -14.66 13.07 6.55
N GLU A 56 -15.58 13.99 6.85
CA GLU A 56 -17.03 13.76 6.71
C GLU A 56 -17.43 13.60 5.24
N GLN A 57 -16.92 14.48 4.38
CA GLN A 57 -17.16 14.43 2.93
C GLN A 57 -16.57 13.15 2.32
N SER A 58 -15.34 12.80 2.70
CA SER A 58 -14.70 11.57 2.23
C SER A 58 -15.41 10.32 2.76
N ALA A 59 -15.90 10.32 4.01
CA ALA A 59 -16.67 9.21 4.56
C ALA A 59 -17.94 8.94 3.75
N HIS A 60 -18.67 9.98 3.35
CA HIS A 60 -19.83 9.85 2.49
C HIS A 60 -19.45 9.25 1.11
N ALA A 61 -18.35 9.71 0.52
CA ALA A 61 -17.85 9.16 -0.75
C ALA A 61 -17.40 7.70 -0.63
N TYR A 62 -16.75 7.32 0.47
CA TYR A 62 -16.40 5.91 0.72
C TYR A 62 -17.66 5.06 0.91
N ALA A 63 -18.67 5.58 1.62
CA ALA A 63 -19.93 4.87 1.85
C ALA A 63 -20.68 4.57 0.55
N SER A 64 -20.64 5.47 -0.45
CA SER A 64 -21.35 5.25 -1.71
C SER A 64 -20.77 4.15 -2.59
N ILE A 65 -19.53 3.72 -2.36
CA ILE A 65 -18.85 2.67 -3.14
C ILE A 65 -18.44 1.48 -2.29
N TRP A 66 -18.86 1.43 -1.03
CA TRP A 66 -18.45 0.40 -0.09
C TRP A 66 -19.10 -0.94 -0.42
N TRP A 67 -18.34 -2.03 -0.42
CA TRP A 67 -18.87 -3.38 -0.58
C TRP A 67 -19.14 -4.02 0.78
N GLU A 68 -19.92 -5.11 0.79
CA GLU A 68 -20.16 -5.88 2.02
C GLU A 68 -18.86 -6.39 2.63
N GLU A 69 -17.89 -6.79 1.80
CA GLU A 69 -16.59 -7.30 2.26
C GLU A 69 -15.58 -6.19 2.63
N GLY A 70 -15.90 -4.91 2.40
CA GLY A 70 -15.06 -3.77 2.72
C GLY A 70 -14.75 -2.86 1.53
N SER A 71 -13.64 -2.12 1.62
CA SER A 71 -13.16 -1.27 0.53
C SER A 71 -12.85 -2.08 -0.74
N PRO A 72 -13.42 -1.73 -1.91
CA PRO A 72 -13.15 -2.45 -3.15
C PRO A 72 -11.66 -2.62 -3.46
N LEU A 73 -10.84 -1.60 -3.17
CA LEU A 73 -9.39 -1.65 -3.35
C LEU A 73 -8.75 -2.79 -2.56
N VAL A 74 -9.12 -2.92 -1.27
CA VAL A 74 -8.57 -3.94 -0.38
C VAL A 74 -9.09 -5.33 -0.77
N VAL A 75 -10.38 -5.43 -1.09
CA VAL A 75 -11.00 -6.69 -1.53
C VAL A 75 -10.35 -7.20 -2.82
N LEU A 76 -10.22 -6.35 -3.83
CA LEU A 76 -9.55 -6.70 -5.09
C LEU A 76 -8.07 -7.04 -4.89
N THR A 77 -7.38 -6.32 -4.01
CA THR A 77 -5.98 -6.64 -3.67
C THR A 77 -5.84 -8.03 -3.02
N ARG A 78 -6.79 -8.43 -2.16
CA ARG A 78 -6.83 -9.80 -1.60
C ARG A 78 -7.14 -10.86 -2.65
N ARG A 79 -8.06 -10.58 -3.59
CA ARG A 79 -8.34 -11.49 -4.72
C ARG A 79 -7.10 -11.65 -5.61
N LEU A 80 -6.37 -10.57 -5.86
CA LEU A 80 -5.09 -10.59 -6.57
C LEU A 80 -4.03 -11.42 -5.82
N GLN A 81 -3.91 -11.24 -4.50
CA GLN A 81 -3.02 -12.04 -3.66
C GLN A 81 -3.28 -13.54 -3.83
N GLN A 82 -4.55 -13.95 -3.76
CA GLN A 82 -4.96 -15.35 -3.93
C GLN A 82 -4.62 -15.88 -5.32
N ALA A 83 -4.92 -15.12 -6.38
CA ALA A 83 -4.61 -15.50 -7.76
C ALA A 83 -3.10 -15.63 -7.98
N MET A 84 -2.30 -14.69 -7.44
CA MET A 84 -0.85 -14.70 -7.54
C MET A 84 -0.20 -15.88 -6.82
N GLY A 85 -0.85 -16.46 -5.81
CA GLY A 85 -0.35 -17.65 -5.12
C GLY A 85 -0.12 -18.84 -6.06
N ALA A 86 -0.94 -19.00 -7.11
CA ALA A 86 -0.74 -20.03 -8.12
C ALA A 86 0.43 -19.75 -9.07
N HIS A 87 0.82 -18.48 -9.22
CA HIS A 87 1.89 -18.03 -10.12
C HIS A 87 3.22 -17.79 -9.41
N TRP A 88 3.25 -17.81 -8.07
CA TRP A 88 4.44 -17.56 -7.27
C TRP A 88 4.83 -18.82 -6.47
N ALA A 89 5.77 -19.60 -7.01
CA ALA A 89 6.24 -20.84 -6.39
C ALA A 89 7.31 -20.64 -5.29
N HIS A 90 7.79 -19.40 -5.11
CA HIS A 90 8.97 -19.12 -4.29
C HIS A 90 8.66 -18.80 -2.83
N GLY A 91 7.42 -18.88 -2.37
CA GLY A 91 7.04 -18.67 -0.97
C GLY A 91 5.70 -17.96 -0.79
N PRO A 92 5.45 -17.28 0.35
CA PRO A 92 4.18 -16.62 0.58
C PRO A 92 4.01 -15.38 -0.31
N VAL A 93 2.77 -15.16 -0.76
CA VAL A 93 2.32 -13.90 -1.36
C VAL A 93 1.53 -13.15 -0.30
N GLU A 94 2.02 -11.97 0.06
CA GLU A 94 1.44 -11.11 1.08
C GLU A 94 1.04 -9.77 0.49
N ILE A 95 0.12 -9.07 1.18
CA ILE A 95 -0.29 -7.72 0.83
C ILE A 95 0.10 -6.76 1.95
N ALA A 96 0.46 -5.53 1.58
CA ALA A 96 0.61 -4.43 2.52
C ALA A 96 0.02 -3.15 1.94
N MET A 97 -0.37 -2.26 2.83
CA MET A 97 -0.87 -0.93 2.50
C MET A 97 0.18 0.10 2.88
N ARG A 98 0.33 1.12 2.03
CA ARG A 98 1.14 2.29 2.34
C ARG A 98 0.53 3.06 3.50
N TYR A 99 -0.79 3.22 3.49
CA TYR A 99 -1.60 3.87 4.54
C TYR A 99 -2.71 2.93 5.00
N GLY A 100 -2.87 2.77 6.31
CA GLY A 100 -3.81 1.81 6.89
C GLY A 100 -3.25 0.39 7.02
N GLU A 101 -4.16 -0.58 7.09
CA GLU A 101 -3.85 -1.98 7.40
C GLU A 101 -4.18 -2.93 6.22
N PRO A 102 -3.44 -4.04 6.06
CA PRO A 102 -2.26 -4.43 6.83
C PRO A 102 -1.06 -3.53 6.52
N SER A 103 -0.38 -3.00 7.54
CA SER A 103 0.73 -2.06 7.34
C SER A 103 2.02 -2.75 6.88
N LEU A 104 2.88 -2.01 6.16
CA LEU A 104 4.23 -2.48 5.79
C LEU A 104 5.03 -2.98 6.99
N SER A 105 4.94 -2.30 8.14
CA SER A 105 5.68 -2.68 9.35
C SER A 105 5.27 -4.06 9.85
N THR A 106 3.96 -4.27 10.03
CA THR A 106 3.41 -5.54 10.53
C THR A 106 3.77 -6.71 9.59
N VAL A 107 3.63 -6.51 8.29
CA VAL A 107 3.82 -7.58 7.31
C VAL A 107 5.30 -7.95 7.14
N LEU A 108 6.20 -6.96 7.07
CA LEU A 108 7.64 -7.22 6.94
C LEU A 108 8.21 -7.91 8.19
N GLN A 109 7.80 -7.49 9.39
CA GLN A 109 8.20 -8.16 10.63
C GLN A 109 7.68 -9.61 10.68
N ARG A 110 6.42 -9.84 10.27
CA ARG A 110 5.85 -11.19 10.19
C ARG A 110 6.63 -12.09 9.23
N LEU A 111 6.94 -11.60 8.03
CA LEU A 111 7.72 -12.33 7.03
C LEU A 111 9.13 -12.66 7.56
N ALA A 112 9.81 -11.68 8.15
CA ALA A 112 11.12 -11.90 8.79
C ALA A 112 11.04 -12.96 9.92
N GLY A 113 9.99 -12.92 10.74
CA GLY A 113 9.75 -13.90 11.80
C GLY A 113 9.47 -15.33 11.29
N GLN A 114 9.06 -15.48 10.02
CA GLN A 114 8.90 -16.77 9.35
C GLN A 114 10.20 -17.29 8.73
N GLY A 115 11.31 -16.55 8.85
CA GLY A 115 12.61 -16.90 8.27
C GLY A 115 12.77 -16.50 6.81
N VAL A 116 11.90 -15.63 6.27
CA VAL A 116 12.08 -15.03 4.94
C VAL A 116 13.27 -14.08 4.99
N THR A 117 14.16 -14.17 4.00
CA THR A 117 15.35 -13.32 3.88
C THR A 117 15.29 -12.41 2.65
N LYS A 118 14.38 -12.67 1.70
CA LYS A 118 14.18 -11.86 0.50
C LYS A 118 12.71 -11.55 0.26
N VAL A 119 12.37 -10.29 0.13
CA VAL A 119 11.00 -9.83 -0.14
C VAL A 119 10.98 -9.06 -1.46
N THR A 120 10.34 -9.62 -2.48
CA THR A 120 10.07 -8.89 -3.73
C THR A 120 8.98 -7.86 -3.46
N LEU A 121 9.37 -6.60 -3.34
CA LEU A 121 8.45 -5.49 -3.11
C LEU A 121 7.80 -5.11 -4.45
N ALA A 122 6.50 -5.31 -4.56
CA ALA A 122 5.74 -5.05 -5.78
C ALA A 122 4.70 -3.95 -5.54
N PRO A 123 5.07 -2.67 -5.73
CA PRO A 123 4.09 -1.58 -5.77
C PRO A 123 3.11 -1.82 -6.92
N LEU A 124 1.81 -1.82 -6.63
CA LEU A 124 0.73 -2.06 -7.60
C LEU A 124 0.40 -0.81 -8.42
N TYR A 125 1.44 -0.06 -8.81
CA TYR A 125 1.34 1.14 -9.65
C TYR A 125 2.10 0.89 -10.96
N PRO A 126 1.40 0.79 -12.09
CA PRO A 126 2.05 0.55 -13.38
C PRO A 126 2.99 1.70 -13.76
N GLN A 127 2.56 2.94 -13.50
CA GLN A 127 3.34 4.16 -13.74
C GLN A 127 4.09 4.58 -12.47
N PHE A 128 5.31 5.10 -12.66
CA PHE A 128 6.11 5.65 -11.57
C PHE A 128 5.63 7.04 -11.16
N ALA A 129 5.49 7.27 -9.86
CA ALA A 129 5.44 8.59 -9.27
C ALA A 129 5.98 8.56 -7.84
N ASP A 130 6.51 9.68 -7.36
CA ASP A 130 7.06 9.75 -6.01
C ASP A 130 6.01 9.52 -4.92
N SER A 131 4.82 10.07 -5.14
CA SER A 131 3.66 9.93 -4.26
C SER A 131 3.08 8.51 -4.19
N THR A 132 3.58 7.57 -4.99
CA THR A 132 3.11 6.18 -5.04
C THR A 132 4.24 5.17 -4.84
N VAL A 133 5.18 5.10 -5.78
CA VAL A 133 6.26 4.10 -5.78
C VAL A 133 7.36 4.48 -4.80
N THR A 134 7.87 5.71 -4.86
CA THR A 134 8.97 6.16 -3.98
C THR A 134 8.55 6.09 -2.52
N THR A 135 7.37 6.59 -2.16
CA THR A 135 6.90 6.53 -0.76
C THR A 135 6.78 5.10 -0.21
N VAL A 136 6.38 4.13 -1.04
CA VAL A 136 6.32 2.72 -0.66
C VAL A 136 7.71 2.16 -0.39
N ILE A 137 8.66 2.42 -1.29
CA ILE A 137 10.05 1.97 -1.15
C ILE A 137 10.69 2.55 0.10
N GLU A 138 10.53 3.85 0.31
CA GLU A 138 11.15 4.57 1.44
C GLU A 138 10.53 4.17 2.77
N GLN A 139 9.21 3.96 2.83
CA GLN A 139 8.57 3.40 4.02
C GLN A 139 9.07 1.98 4.33
N ALA A 140 9.19 1.12 3.31
CA ALA A 140 9.66 -0.24 3.51
C ALA A 140 11.12 -0.27 3.99
N LYS A 141 12.00 0.57 3.43
CA LYS A 141 13.38 0.75 3.91
C LYS A 141 13.42 1.24 5.35
N ALA A 142 12.60 2.23 5.69
CA ALA A 142 12.51 2.76 7.04
C ALA A 142 12.14 1.67 8.05
N VAL A 143 11.13 0.85 7.74
CA VAL A 143 10.72 -0.31 8.56
C VAL A 143 11.86 -1.31 8.74
N VAL A 144 12.53 -1.68 7.64
CA VAL A 144 13.65 -2.63 7.67
C VAL A 144 14.78 -2.11 8.58
N ALA A 145 15.10 -0.82 8.48
CA ALA A 145 16.13 -0.19 9.29
C ALA A 145 15.71 -0.08 10.77
N GLU A 146 14.49 0.38 11.04
CA GLU A 146 13.93 0.55 12.39
C GLU A 146 13.93 -0.78 13.17
N HIS A 147 13.49 -1.86 12.53
CA HIS A 147 13.39 -3.17 13.15
C HIS A 147 14.62 -4.06 12.92
N LYS A 148 15.67 -3.54 12.27
CA LYS A 148 16.92 -4.26 11.95
C LYS A 148 16.66 -5.61 11.25
N LEU A 149 15.72 -5.64 10.32
CA LEU A 149 15.35 -6.86 9.61
C LEU A 149 16.43 -7.23 8.60
N ALA A 150 16.88 -8.49 8.60
CA ALA A 150 17.85 -9.02 7.64
C ALA A 150 17.17 -9.39 6.31
N LEU A 151 16.52 -8.41 5.66
CA LEU A 151 15.75 -8.60 4.43
C LEU A 151 16.42 -7.93 3.22
N GLN A 152 16.61 -8.70 2.15
CA GLN A 152 16.86 -8.16 0.82
C GLN A 152 15.54 -7.80 0.16
N MET A 153 15.48 -6.63 -0.49
CA MET A 153 14.20 -6.11 -0.96
C MET A 153 14.27 -5.65 -2.43
N PRO A 154 14.36 -6.57 -3.40
CA PRO A 154 14.25 -6.22 -4.81
C PRO A 154 12.88 -5.60 -5.09
N VAL A 155 12.87 -4.51 -5.84
CA VAL A 155 11.64 -3.77 -6.16
C VAL A 155 11.20 -4.08 -7.59
N LEU A 156 9.92 -4.41 -7.77
CA LEU A 156 9.30 -4.51 -9.08
C LEU A 156 9.36 -3.14 -9.77
N ARG A 157 9.95 -3.11 -10.96
CA ARG A 157 10.01 -1.87 -11.76
C ARG A 157 8.61 -1.50 -12.27
N PRO A 158 8.37 -0.21 -12.57
CA PRO A 158 7.19 0.23 -13.30
C PRO A 158 6.97 -0.65 -14.55
N PHE A 159 5.72 -0.99 -14.79
CA PHE A 159 5.33 -2.01 -15.78
C PHE A 159 4.23 -1.50 -16.74
N TYR A 160 4.10 -0.18 -16.89
CA TYR A 160 3.13 0.47 -17.76
C TYR A 160 3.25 0.07 -19.25
N ASP A 161 4.44 -0.34 -19.68
CA ASP A 161 4.77 -0.75 -21.06
C ASP A 161 4.84 -2.27 -21.24
N GLN A 162 4.49 -3.07 -20.21
CA GLN A 162 4.45 -4.52 -20.33
C GLN A 162 3.32 -4.95 -21.26
N PRO A 163 3.58 -5.77 -22.30
CA PRO A 163 2.56 -6.22 -23.24
C PRO A 163 1.34 -6.85 -22.56
N LEU A 164 1.56 -7.74 -21.58
CA LEU A 164 0.48 -8.40 -20.84
C LEU A 164 -0.39 -7.42 -20.03
N TYR A 165 0.19 -6.32 -19.55
CA TYR A 165 -0.57 -5.29 -18.84
C TYR A 165 -1.45 -4.49 -19.83
N ILE A 166 -0.89 -4.14 -21.00
CA ILE A 166 -1.62 -3.45 -22.06
C ILE A 166 -2.77 -4.32 -22.59
N ASP A 167 -2.52 -5.60 -22.86
CA ASP A 167 -3.53 -6.55 -23.33
C ASP A 167 -4.68 -6.69 -22.33
N ALA A 168 -4.36 -6.75 -21.03
CA ALA A 168 -5.38 -6.80 -19.97
C ALA A 168 -6.22 -5.53 -19.90
N LEU A 169 -5.61 -4.35 -20.10
CA LEU A 169 -6.35 -3.08 -20.17
C LEU A 169 -7.32 -3.08 -21.35
N VAL A 170 -6.85 -3.48 -22.55
CA VAL A 170 -7.67 -3.54 -23.76
C VAL A 170 -8.84 -4.52 -23.59
N ALA A 171 -8.62 -5.66 -22.96
CA ALA A 171 -9.67 -6.65 -22.69
C ALA A 171 -10.70 -6.18 -21.64
N SER A 172 -10.39 -5.15 -20.86
CA SER A 172 -11.23 -4.62 -19.78
C SER A 172 -11.98 -3.32 -20.13
N ALA A 173 -11.73 -2.76 -21.32
CA ALA A 173 -12.35 -1.54 -21.83
C ALA A 173 -13.72 -1.83 -22.46
#